data_AF-A0A2H0XES1-F1
#
_entry.id   AF-A0A2H0XES1-F1
#
_cell.length_a   1.000
_cell.length_b   1.000
_cell.length_c   1.000
_cell.angle_alpha   90.00
_cell.angle_beta   90.00
_cell.angle_gamma   90.00
#
_symmetry.space_group_name_H-M   'P 1'
#
loop_
_entity.id
_entity.type
_entity.pdbx_description
1 polymer ?
#
loop_
_entity_poly.entity_id
_entity_poly.type
_entity_poly.pdbx_seq_one_letter_code
_entity_poly.pdbx_strand_id
1 'polypeptide(L)'
;MIRKSRLILILLITFALLLTIGNMVYPSATKIVLNILWFTALSVAIMFIAMGIMAILGMKKEVGQLLEIFMEGSFSVLDLIDFIKQVFKLFGEKVKEALLNLAPLFSYILAISLYLGTLYLYKLVGKSFDVTALTIFITISGISLLTFINLPGRNNLIKTGWRYEFGKKINKAFINSFEVVLFIFFLTMDSTHLFYVPPDLNVPLQAHILNYDFMLRGFKLNDAKITLIIIATAITVEVLRNILKVVYSSRKYYTSWLETEPQNNATDRQRYQNIKKSIRLAFAESKDDFVRFISFTTALIIVFIMFPRLKLLSMATASITLLVFDLIFPVRLLTRERNRDLISIILEKTLKI
;
A
#
# COMPACT_ATOMS: atom_id res chain seq x y z
N MET A 1 -20.25 48.25 47.73
CA MET A 1 -19.20 47.35 47.19
C MET A 1 -19.72 46.71 45.89
N ILE A 2 -19.50 47.35 44.74
CA ILE A 2 -19.94 46.79 43.45
C ILE A 2 -19.05 45.57 43.16
N ARG A 3 -19.63 44.37 43.14
CA ARG A 3 -18.91 43.14 42.74
C ARG A 3 -18.27 43.37 41.37
N LYS A 4 -17.00 42.96 41.19
CA LYS A 4 -16.22 43.11 39.94
C LYS A 4 -17.02 42.71 38.69
N SER A 5 -17.91 41.72 38.78
CA SER A 5 -18.81 41.30 37.70
C SER A 5 -19.82 42.36 37.25
N ARG A 6 -20.38 43.17 38.17
CA ARG A 6 -21.30 44.27 37.84
C ARG A 6 -20.57 45.44 37.19
N LEU A 7 -19.32 45.67 37.58
CA LEU A 7 -18.46 46.73 37.02
C LEU A 7 -18.11 46.42 35.55
N ILE A 8 -17.76 45.17 35.24
CA ILE A 8 -17.52 44.69 33.87
C ILE A 8 -18.79 44.79 33.01
N LEU A 9 -19.94 44.41 33.57
CA LEU A 9 -21.22 44.45 32.85
C LEU A 9 -21.65 45.90 32.54
N ILE A 10 -21.46 46.83 33.47
CA ILE A 10 -21.68 48.27 33.22
C ILE A 10 -20.74 48.76 32.13
N LEU A 11 -19.45 48.42 32.20
CA LEU A 11 -18.46 48.80 31.18
C LEU A 11 -18.82 48.31 29.78
N LEU A 12 -19.29 47.05 29.67
CA LEU A 12 -19.77 46.47 28.41
C LEU A 12 -21.01 47.19 27.87
N ILE A 13 -21.98 47.51 28.73
CA ILE A 13 -23.20 48.23 28.34
C ILE A 13 -22.83 49.65 27.88
N THR A 14 -21.96 50.35 28.62
CA THR A 14 -21.50 51.69 28.25
C THR A 14 -20.72 51.68 26.95
N PHE A 15 -19.87 50.67 26.72
CA PHE A 15 -19.13 50.50 25.46
C PHE A 15 -20.07 50.22 24.28
N ALA A 16 -21.07 49.36 24.47
CA ALA A 16 -22.09 49.09 23.45
C ALA A 16 -22.92 50.34 23.11
N LEU A 17 -23.28 51.16 24.11
CA LEU A 17 -23.97 52.44 23.94
C LEU A 17 -23.10 53.48 23.21
N LEU A 18 -21.79 53.51 23.50
CA LEU A 18 -20.83 54.36 22.80
C LEU A 18 -20.69 53.96 21.33
N LEU A 19 -20.70 52.66 21.01
CA LEU A 19 -20.66 52.17 19.64
C LEU A 19 -21.94 52.50 18.86
N THR A 20 -23.12 52.41 19.48
CA THR A 20 -24.39 52.78 18.81
C THR A 20 -24.48 54.29 18.56
N ILE A 21 -24.12 55.13 19.54
CA ILE A 21 -24.07 56.59 19.36
C ILE A 21 -22.99 56.96 18.34
N GLY A 22 -21.80 56.36 18.41
CA GLY A 22 -20.72 56.57 17.46
C GLY A 22 -21.11 56.24 16.01
N ASN A 23 -21.89 55.18 15.81
CA ASN A 23 -22.38 54.79 14.48
C ASN A 23 -23.36 55.82 13.88
N MET A 24 -24.09 56.56 14.73
CA MET A 24 -24.99 57.63 14.29
C MET A 24 -24.25 58.92 13.97
N VAL A 25 -23.19 59.26 14.72
CA VAL A 25 -22.47 60.55 14.58
C VAL A 25 -21.32 60.46 13.57
N TYR A 26 -20.54 59.37 13.59
CA TYR A 26 -19.41 59.13 12.68
C TYR A 26 -19.44 57.70 12.12
N PRO A 27 -20.31 57.41 11.15
CA PRO A 27 -20.54 56.06 10.65
C PRO A 27 -19.29 55.43 10.02
N SER A 28 -18.43 56.21 9.37
CA SER A 28 -17.20 55.70 8.73
C SER A 28 -16.15 55.26 9.75
N ALA A 29 -15.91 56.05 10.81
CA ALA A 29 -14.95 55.71 11.86
C ALA A 29 -15.43 54.53 12.72
N THR A 30 -16.74 54.50 13.04
CA THR A 30 -17.33 53.41 13.82
C THR A 30 -17.32 52.09 13.06
N LYS A 31 -17.56 52.10 11.74
CA LYS A 31 -17.40 50.90 10.89
C LYS A 31 -15.97 50.35 10.90
N ILE A 32 -14.94 51.20 10.94
CA ILE A 32 -13.54 50.76 11.04
C ILE A 32 -13.30 50.04 12.37
N VAL A 33 -13.74 50.64 13.49
CA VAL A 33 -13.62 50.02 14.83
C VAL A 33 -14.40 48.71 14.90
N LEU A 34 -15.62 48.67 14.35
CA LEU A 34 -16.44 47.47 14.30
C LEU A 34 -15.78 46.37 13.45
N ASN A 35 -15.21 46.71 12.31
CA ASN A 35 -14.47 45.77 11.45
C ASN A 35 -13.23 45.20 12.14
N ILE A 36 -12.50 46.01 12.91
CA ILE A 36 -11.36 45.56 13.72
C ILE A 36 -11.84 44.59 14.81
N LEU A 37 -12.95 44.91 15.48
CA LEU A 37 -13.58 44.02 16.48
C LEU A 37 -14.04 42.71 15.85
N TRP A 38 -14.66 42.75 14.66
CA TRP A 38 -15.06 41.54 13.93
C TRP A 38 -13.86 40.72 13.48
N PHE A 39 -12.80 41.35 12.99
CA PHE A 39 -11.58 40.67 12.56
C PHE A 39 -10.86 40.00 13.73
N THR A 40 -10.76 40.68 14.87
CA THR A 40 -10.17 40.09 16.09
C THR A 40 -11.02 38.95 16.64
N ALA A 41 -12.35 39.11 16.70
CA ALA A 41 -13.27 38.04 17.10
C ALA A 41 -13.19 36.82 16.15
N LEU A 42 -13.15 37.04 14.84
CA LEU A 42 -12.99 35.99 13.84
C LEU A 42 -11.64 35.27 13.99
N SER A 43 -10.55 36.01 14.20
CA SER A 43 -9.22 35.44 14.39
C SER A 43 -9.15 34.57 15.64
N VAL A 44 -9.75 35.03 16.75
CA VAL A 44 -9.87 34.26 17.98
C VAL A 44 -10.72 33.01 17.75
N ALA A 45 -11.87 33.12 17.07
CA ALA A 45 -12.72 31.98 16.75
C ALA A 45 -11.97 30.92 15.90
N ILE A 46 -11.22 31.34 14.88
CA ILE A 46 -10.40 30.45 14.05
C ILE A 46 -9.33 29.76 14.89
N MET A 47 -8.67 30.48 15.80
CA MET A 47 -7.69 29.89 16.72
C MET A 47 -8.33 28.83 17.63
N PHE A 48 -9.50 29.10 18.20
CA PHE A 48 -10.22 28.14 19.04
C PHE A 48 -10.66 26.91 18.25
N ILE A 49 -11.10 27.07 17.00
CA ILE A 49 -11.42 25.95 16.11
C ILE A 49 -10.17 25.11 15.83
N ALA A 50 -9.05 25.76 15.48
CA ALA A 50 -7.78 25.07 15.24
C ALA A 50 -7.30 24.30 16.48
N MET A 51 -7.33 24.94 17.66
CA MET A 51 -7.02 24.30 18.94
C MET A 51 -7.97 23.15 19.28
N GLY A 52 -9.27 23.31 19.01
CA GLY A 52 -10.27 22.25 19.18
C GLY A 52 -9.97 21.03 18.32
N ILE A 53 -9.63 21.24 17.04
CA ILE A 53 -9.22 20.16 16.14
C ILE A 53 -7.91 19.51 16.63
N MET A 54 -6.91 20.30 17.06
CA MET A 54 -5.67 19.75 17.63
C MET A 54 -5.91 18.89 18.87
N ALA A 55 -6.84 19.29 19.74
CA ALA A 55 -7.21 18.52 20.93
C ALA A 55 -7.89 17.18 20.57
N ILE A 56 -8.75 17.17 19.54
CA ILE A 56 -9.38 15.95 19.00
C ILE A 56 -8.31 15.02 18.39
N LEU A 57 -7.30 15.58 17.74
CA LEU A 57 -6.16 14.85 17.16
C LEU A 57 -5.11 14.39 18.19
N GLY A 58 -5.34 14.61 19.50
CA GLY A 58 -4.52 14.06 20.59
C GLY A 58 -3.49 15.00 21.21
N MET A 59 -3.41 16.27 20.80
CA MET A 59 -2.47 17.28 21.35
C MET A 59 -3.00 18.02 22.57
N LYS A 60 -3.55 17.29 23.56
CA LYS A 60 -4.17 17.96 24.71
C LYS A 60 -3.18 18.79 25.54
N LYS A 61 -1.90 18.39 25.57
CA LYS A 61 -0.84 19.07 26.33
C LYS A 61 -0.36 20.34 25.63
N GLU A 62 -0.16 20.29 24.32
CA GLU A 62 0.30 21.40 23.51
C GLU A 62 -0.81 22.45 23.34
N VAL A 63 -2.07 22.01 23.21
CA VAL A 63 -3.24 22.91 23.31
C VAL A 63 -3.33 23.54 24.69
N GLY A 64 -3.04 22.79 25.76
CA GLY A 64 -2.97 23.32 27.13
C GLY A 64 -1.94 24.44 27.26
N GLN A 65 -0.72 24.23 26.76
CA GLN A 65 0.33 25.25 26.73
C GLN A 65 -0.06 26.48 25.91
N LEU A 66 -0.69 26.29 24.74
CA LEU A 66 -1.17 27.40 23.91
C LEU A 66 -2.30 28.20 24.59
N LEU A 67 -3.18 27.52 25.34
CA LEU A 67 -4.23 28.17 26.14
C LEU A 67 -3.66 28.90 27.34
N GLU A 68 -2.63 28.37 28.00
CA GLU A 68 -1.92 29.05 29.09
C GLU A 68 -1.28 30.36 28.60
N ILE A 69 -0.56 30.32 27.48
CA ILE A 69 0.00 31.53 26.85
C ILE A 69 -1.12 32.50 26.48
N PHE A 70 -2.24 32.02 25.90
CA PHE A 70 -3.42 32.85 25.61
C PHE A 70 -4.00 33.56 26.85
N MET A 71 -4.07 32.85 27.98
CA MET A 71 -4.65 33.31 29.24
C MET A 71 -3.73 34.26 30.02
N GLU A 72 -2.41 34.18 29.83
CA GLU A 72 -1.44 35.10 30.45
C GLU A 72 -1.56 36.56 29.94
N GLY A 73 -2.32 36.78 28.86
CA GLY A 73 -2.98 38.06 28.61
C GLY A 73 -2.11 39.24 28.16
N SER A 74 -0.83 39.02 27.80
CA SER A 74 0.10 40.08 27.40
C SER A 74 0.40 40.14 25.90
N PHE A 75 -0.55 39.80 25.02
CA PHE A 75 -0.27 39.82 23.59
C PHE A 75 -0.23 41.26 23.07
N SER A 76 0.97 41.75 22.78
CA SER A 76 1.13 42.77 21.75
C SER A 76 0.56 42.23 20.42
N VAL A 77 0.14 43.12 19.52
CA VAL A 77 -0.33 42.72 18.17
C VAL A 77 0.72 41.86 17.45
N LEU A 78 2.02 42.10 17.73
CA LEU A 78 3.13 41.31 17.21
C LEU A 78 3.15 39.88 17.78
N ASP A 79 2.93 39.74 19.09
CA ASP A 79 2.88 38.42 19.75
C ASP A 79 1.69 37.59 19.27
N LEU A 80 0.56 38.24 18.96
CA LEU A 80 -0.62 37.57 18.41
C LEU A 80 -0.34 36.97 17.03
N ILE A 81 0.37 37.70 16.18
CA ILE A 81 0.75 37.22 14.84
C ILE A 81 1.69 36.01 14.95
N ASP A 82 2.67 36.06 15.85
CA ASP A 82 3.61 34.96 16.04
C ASP A 82 2.97 33.74 16.71
N PHE A 83 2.02 33.96 17.63
CA PHE A 83 1.16 32.92 18.17
C PHE A 83 0.33 32.24 17.07
N ILE A 84 -0.34 33.02 16.21
CA ILE A 84 -1.11 32.48 15.08
C ILE A 84 -0.21 31.62 14.18
N LYS A 85 0.97 32.10 13.81
CA LYS A 85 1.94 31.33 13.01
C LYS A 85 2.32 30.03 13.70
N GLN A 86 2.55 30.05 15.01
CA GLN A 86 2.92 28.86 15.78
C GLN A 86 1.78 27.84 15.84
N VAL A 87 0.54 28.29 16.07
CA VAL A 87 -0.66 27.45 16.02
C VAL A 87 -0.80 26.79 14.64
N PHE A 88 -0.71 27.56 13.56
CA PHE A 88 -0.82 27.01 12.20
C PHE A 88 0.32 26.05 11.85
N LYS A 89 1.54 26.32 12.34
CA LYS A 89 2.69 25.42 12.15
C LYS A 89 2.47 24.07 12.82
N LEU A 90 2.11 24.09 14.11
CA LEU A 90 1.83 22.87 14.89
C LEU A 90 0.65 22.10 14.32
N PHE A 91 -0.43 22.80 13.95
CA PHE A 91 -1.57 22.23 13.26
C PHE A 91 -1.15 21.54 11.95
N GLY A 92 -0.36 22.21 11.10
CA GLY A 92 0.13 21.66 9.85
C GLY A 92 1.04 20.44 10.03
N GLU A 93 1.86 20.40 11.09
CA GLU A 93 2.69 19.23 11.43
C GLU A 93 1.83 18.03 11.86
N LYS A 94 0.77 18.25 12.65
CA LYS A 94 -0.14 17.16 13.02
C LYS A 94 -1.04 16.68 11.92
N VAL A 95 -1.51 17.56 11.04
CA VAL A 95 -2.23 17.11 9.85
C VAL A 95 -1.35 16.18 9.03
N LYS A 96 -0.05 16.49 8.89
CA LYS A 96 0.92 15.59 8.22
C LYS A 96 1.06 14.26 8.97
N GLU A 97 1.21 14.28 10.29
CA GLU A 97 1.32 13.06 11.11
C GLU A 97 0.05 12.18 11.02
N ALA A 98 -1.13 12.80 11.10
CA ALA A 98 -2.42 12.13 10.94
C ALA A 98 -2.54 11.51 9.54
N LEU A 99 -2.18 12.25 8.48
CA LEU A 99 -2.13 11.71 7.12
C LEU A 99 -1.15 10.53 7.02
N LEU A 100 0.03 10.63 7.62
CA LEU A 100 1.02 9.54 7.65
C LEU A 100 0.50 8.28 8.36
N ASN A 101 -0.38 8.44 9.36
CA ASN A 101 -1.02 7.33 10.06
C ASN A 101 -2.21 6.76 9.27
N LEU A 102 -2.91 7.60 8.50
CA LEU A 102 -4.01 7.18 7.61
C LEU A 102 -3.54 6.62 6.26
N ALA A 103 -2.27 6.81 5.89
CA ALA A 103 -1.69 6.30 4.63
C ALA A 103 -2.03 4.82 4.33
N PRO A 104 -1.93 3.87 5.28
CA PRO A 104 -2.34 2.49 5.03
C PRO A 104 -3.83 2.35 4.70
N LEU A 105 -4.69 3.11 5.35
CA LEU A 105 -6.14 3.09 5.11
C LEU A 105 -6.49 3.56 3.69
N PHE A 106 -5.85 4.63 3.20
CA PHE A 106 -5.98 5.04 1.80
C PHE A 106 -5.54 3.94 0.82
N SER A 107 -4.51 3.19 1.17
CA SER A 107 -4.00 2.09 0.34
C SER A 107 -4.97 0.92 0.27
N TYR A 108 -5.61 0.57 1.40
CA TYR A 108 -6.66 -0.44 1.44
C TYR A 108 -7.87 -0.02 0.61
N ILE A 109 -8.32 1.23 0.74
CA ILE A 109 -9.44 1.76 -0.07
C ILE A 109 -9.10 1.65 -1.57
N LEU A 110 -7.92 2.11 -1.98
CA LEU A 110 -7.48 2.02 -3.38
C LEU A 110 -7.46 0.57 -3.88
N ALA A 111 -6.95 -0.38 -3.09
CA ALA A 111 -6.91 -1.79 -3.46
C ALA A 111 -8.33 -2.38 -3.60
N ILE A 112 -9.24 -2.07 -2.67
CA ILE A 112 -10.65 -2.52 -2.73
C ILE A 112 -11.37 -1.89 -3.92
N SER A 113 -11.16 -0.61 -4.22
CA SER A 113 -11.72 0.02 -5.42
C SER A 113 -11.23 -0.66 -6.69
N LEU A 114 -9.96 -1.05 -6.74
CA LEU A 114 -9.36 -1.74 -7.88
C LEU A 114 -9.93 -3.17 -8.04
N TYR A 115 -10.15 -3.88 -6.93
CA TYR A 115 -10.89 -5.15 -6.91
C TYR A 115 -12.27 -5.01 -7.55
N LEU A 116 -13.08 -4.09 -7.03
CA LEU A 116 -14.45 -3.87 -7.49
C LEU A 116 -14.48 -3.47 -8.97
N GLY A 117 -13.62 -2.54 -9.38
CA GLY A 117 -13.52 -2.09 -10.76
C GLY A 117 -13.10 -3.20 -11.72
N THR A 118 -12.10 -4.00 -11.34
CA THR A 118 -11.63 -5.12 -12.17
C THR A 118 -12.69 -6.20 -12.28
N LEU A 119 -13.37 -6.54 -11.18
CA LEU A 119 -14.43 -7.54 -11.19
C LEU A 119 -15.65 -7.09 -11.99
N TYR A 120 -16.04 -5.83 -11.87
CA TYR A 120 -17.10 -5.24 -12.68
C TYR A 120 -16.78 -5.31 -14.17
N LEU A 121 -15.58 -4.86 -14.57
CA LEU A 121 -15.12 -4.94 -15.96
C LEU A 121 -15.08 -6.39 -16.44
N TYR A 122 -14.58 -7.29 -15.62
CA TYR A 122 -14.49 -8.72 -15.94
C TYR A 122 -15.85 -9.36 -16.19
N LYS A 123 -16.85 -9.06 -15.35
CA LYS A 123 -18.23 -9.54 -15.54
C LYS A 123 -18.91 -8.89 -16.75
N LEU A 124 -18.65 -7.61 -16.99
CA LEU A 124 -19.21 -6.89 -18.14
C LEU A 124 -18.71 -7.48 -19.46
N VAL A 125 -17.40 -7.72 -19.57
CA VAL A 125 -16.83 -8.40 -20.75
C VAL A 125 -17.33 -9.82 -20.82
N GLY A 126 -17.35 -10.54 -19.70
CA GLY A 126 -17.76 -11.94 -19.63
C GLY A 126 -19.23 -12.21 -19.94
N LYS A 127 -20.08 -11.19 -19.94
CA LYS A 127 -21.47 -11.27 -20.40
C LYS A 127 -21.58 -11.46 -21.91
N SER A 128 -20.65 -10.88 -22.67
CA SER A 128 -20.71 -10.81 -24.13
C SER A 128 -19.58 -11.58 -24.82
N PHE A 129 -18.46 -11.81 -24.13
CA PHE A 129 -17.23 -12.34 -24.70
C PHE A 129 -16.60 -13.39 -23.79
N ASP A 130 -15.75 -14.21 -24.39
CA ASP A 130 -14.91 -15.18 -23.70
C ASP A 130 -13.89 -14.48 -22.79
N VAL A 131 -13.82 -14.89 -21.52
CA VAL A 131 -12.97 -14.25 -20.52
C VAL A 131 -11.54 -14.76 -20.48
N THR A 132 -11.16 -15.72 -21.33
CA THR A 132 -9.84 -16.37 -21.27
C THR A 132 -8.71 -15.38 -21.54
N ALA A 133 -8.79 -14.63 -22.64
CA ALA A 133 -7.79 -13.62 -22.98
C ALA A 133 -7.73 -12.50 -21.93
N LEU A 134 -8.88 -12.08 -21.41
CA LEU A 134 -8.97 -11.07 -20.36
C LEU A 134 -8.32 -11.56 -19.05
N THR A 135 -8.51 -12.84 -18.69
CA THR A 135 -7.87 -13.45 -17.53
C THR A 135 -6.36 -13.42 -17.66
N ILE A 136 -5.82 -13.83 -18.82
CA ILE A 136 -4.38 -13.77 -19.11
C ILE A 136 -3.88 -12.32 -19.00
N PHE A 137 -4.59 -11.36 -19.60
CA PHE A 137 -4.22 -9.95 -19.59
C PHE A 137 -4.21 -9.35 -18.17
N ILE A 138 -5.25 -9.58 -17.37
CA ILE A 138 -5.33 -9.12 -15.98
C ILE A 138 -4.21 -9.74 -15.16
N THR A 139 -3.93 -11.03 -15.37
CA THR A 139 -2.84 -11.73 -14.68
C THR A 139 -1.48 -11.10 -15.00
N ILE A 140 -1.16 -10.94 -16.29
CA ILE A 140 0.10 -10.33 -16.74
C ILE A 140 0.22 -8.92 -16.18
N SER A 141 -0.84 -8.11 -16.29
CA SER A 141 -0.84 -6.72 -15.84
C SER A 141 -0.68 -6.61 -14.33
N GLY A 142 -1.41 -7.41 -13.55
CA GLY A 142 -1.33 -7.40 -12.09
C GLY A 142 0.02 -7.85 -11.55
N ILE A 143 0.58 -8.94 -12.10
CA ILE A 143 1.91 -9.43 -11.73
C ILE A 143 3.01 -8.46 -12.17
N SER A 144 2.89 -7.86 -13.35
CA SER A 144 3.82 -6.83 -13.83
C SER A 144 3.80 -5.62 -12.90
N LEU A 145 2.62 -5.12 -12.54
CA LEU A 145 2.47 -3.98 -11.64
C LEU A 145 3.10 -4.26 -10.28
N LEU A 146 2.78 -5.40 -9.66
CA LEU A 146 3.39 -5.84 -8.41
C LEU A 146 4.92 -5.91 -8.52
N THR A 147 5.41 -6.47 -9.63
CA THR A 147 6.84 -6.60 -9.88
C THR A 147 7.53 -5.24 -10.02
N PHE A 148 6.97 -4.32 -10.78
CA PHE A 148 7.54 -2.99 -11.00
C PHE A 148 7.56 -2.11 -9.75
N ILE A 149 6.56 -2.24 -8.88
CA ILE A 149 6.51 -1.50 -7.62
C ILE A 149 7.51 -2.10 -6.61
N ASN A 150 7.71 -3.42 -6.63
CA ASN A 150 8.64 -4.13 -5.74
C ASN A 150 10.10 -4.22 -6.23
N LEU A 151 10.48 -3.54 -7.32
CA LEU A 151 11.85 -3.58 -7.84
C LEU A 151 12.86 -3.03 -6.80
N PRO A 152 13.90 -3.81 -6.42
CA PRO A 152 14.93 -3.37 -5.48
C PRO A 152 15.69 -2.14 -6.02
N GLY A 153 16.03 -1.19 -5.15
CA GLY A 153 16.83 -0.01 -5.49
C GLY A 153 16.05 1.24 -5.90
N ARG A 154 14.74 1.13 -6.20
CA ARG A 154 13.89 2.31 -6.51
C ARG A 154 13.70 3.25 -5.30
N ASN A 155 13.93 2.74 -4.09
CA ASN A 155 13.77 3.47 -2.83
C ASN A 155 15.05 4.13 -2.28
N ASN A 156 16.22 3.98 -2.94
CA ASN A 156 17.51 4.46 -2.41
C ASN A 156 17.88 5.91 -2.78
N LEU A 157 16.97 6.66 -3.39
CA LEU A 157 17.15 8.10 -3.53
C LEU A 157 16.88 8.74 -2.17
N ILE A 158 17.88 9.40 -1.58
CA ILE A 158 17.79 10.20 -0.35
C ILE A 158 16.72 11.28 -0.58
N LYS A 159 15.47 10.95 -0.29
CA LYS A 159 14.31 11.83 -0.39
C LYS A 159 13.75 11.99 1.00
N THR A 160 14.28 12.97 1.73
CA THR A 160 13.76 13.37 3.04
C THR A 160 12.54 14.26 2.85
N GLY A 161 11.41 13.92 3.47
CA GLY A 161 10.21 14.77 3.47
C GLY A 161 8.90 14.00 3.65
N TRP A 162 7.89 14.66 4.24
CA TRP A 162 6.61 14.02 4.59
C TRP A 162 5.90 13.37 3.40
N ARG A 163 5.97 13.98 2.20
CA ARG A 163 5.38 13.43 0.97
C ARG A 163 6.01 12.09 0.58
N TYR A 164 7.33 11.97 0.77
CA TYR A 164 8.05 10.74 0.47
C TYR A 164 7.71 9.65 1.49
N GLU A 165 7.69 9.98 2.79
CA GLU A 165 7.29 9.02 3.83
C GLU A 165 5.85 8.55 3.66
N PHE A 166 4.95 9.46 3.31
CA PHE A 166 3.55 9.17 2.99
C PHE A 166 3.46 8.24 1.78
N GLY A 167 4.11 8.58 0.67
CA GLY A 167 4.17 7.74 -0.52
C GLY A 167 4.79 6.36 -0.24
N LYS A 168 5.84 6.29 0.59
CA LYS A 168 6.48 5.02 0.99
C LYS A 168 5.54 4.15 1.81
N LYS A 169 4.83 4.72 2.79
CA LYS A 169 3.82 4.01 3.60
C LYS A 169 2.65 3.54 2.72
N ILE A 170 2.16 4.40 1.84
CA ILE A 170 1.09 4.05 0.88
C ILE A 170 1.54 2.89 -0.01
N ASN A 171 2.67 3.03 -0.69
CA ASN A 171 3.14 2.02 -1.63
C ASN A 171 3.34 0.67 -0.94
N LYS A 172 3.94 0.65 0.26
CA LYS A 172 4.13 -0.59 1.03
C LYS A 172 2.78 -1.24 1.41
N ALA A 173 1.83 -0.46 1.91
CA ALA A 173 0.51 -0.96 2.27
C ALA A 173 -0.30 -1.38 1.03
N PHE A 174 -0.17 -0.66 -0.08
CA PHE A 174 -0.86 -0.93 -1.33
C PHE A 174 -0.38 -2.24 -1.95
N ILE A 175 0.93 -2.49 -2.03
CA ILE A 175 1.48 -3.76 -2.54
C ILE A 175 0.87 -4.95 -1.81
N ASN A 176 0.92 -4.88 -0.47
CA ASN A 176 0.40 -5.89 0.43
C ASN A 176 -1.10 -6.12 0.23
N SER A 177 -1.87 -5.04 0.09
CA SER A 177 -3.33 -5.10 -0.07
C SER A 177 -3.72 -5.58 -1.47
N PHE A 178 -2.99 -5.14 -2.49
CA PHE A 178 -3.22 -5.48 -3.89
C PHE A 178 -2.95 -6.96 -4.14
N GLU A 179 -1.94 -7.55 -3.52
CA GLU A 179 -1.69 -9.00 -3.58
C GLU A 179 -2.89 -9.80 -3.05
N VAL A 180 -3.40 -9.42 -1.88
CA VAL A 180 -4.58 -10.05 -1.26
C VAL A 180 -5.83 -9.87 -2.14
N VAL A 181 -6.05 -8.66 -2.66
CA VAL A 181 -7.16 -8.35 -3.56
C VAL A 181 -7.09 -9.16 -4.85
N LEU A 182 -5.91 -9.29 -5.45
CA LEU A 182 -5.70 -10.06 -6.68
C LEU A 182 -5.95 -11.56 -6.43
N PHE A 183 -5.57 -12.07 -5.26
CA PHE A 183 -5.91 -13.42 -4.83
C PHE A 183 -7.42 -13.61 -4.65
N ILE A 184 -8.10 -12.70 -3.94
CA ILE A 184 -9.57 -12.73 -3.76
C ILE A 184 -10.25 -12.66 -5.14
N PHE A 185 -9.80 -11.78 -6.03
CA PHE A 185 -10.31 -11.67 -7.40
C PHE A 185 -10.30 -13.02 -8.12
N PHE A 186 -9.17 -13.74 -8.13
CA PHE A 186 -9.12 -15.06 -8.76
C PHE A 186 -10.01 -16.09 -8.07
N LEU A 187 -10.20 -16.00 -6.76
CA LEU A 187 -11.14 -16.88 -6.05
C LEU A 187 -12.60 -16.59 -6.40
N THR A 188 -12.95 -15.33 -6.68
CA THR A 188 -14.36 -14.90 -6.86
C THR A 188 -14.80 -14.70 -8.31
N MET A 189 -13.86 -14.62 -9.27
CA MET A 189 -14.17 -14.22 -10.66
C MET A 189 -15.21 -15.11 -11.36
N ASP A 190 -15.22 -16.39 -11.02
CA ASP A 190 -16.12 -17.43 -11.54
C ASP A 190 -17.46 -17.53 -10.78
N SER A 191 -17.63 -16.82 -9.66
CA SER A 191 -18.87 -16.87 -8.88
C SER A 191 -20.03 -16.21 -9.63
N THR A 192 -21.17 -16.89 -9.68
CA THR A 192 -22.44 -16.37 -10.26
C THR A 192 -23.29 -15.62 -9.25
N HIS A 193 -22.89 -15.58 -7.97
CA HIS A 193 -23.66 -14.96 -6.90
C HIS A 193 -22.78 -13.98 -6.12
N LEU A 194 -22.63 -12.78 -6.67
CA LEU A 194 -21.88 -11.70 -6.04
C LEU A 194 -22.86 -10.60 -5.62
N PHE A 195 -22.94 -10.34 -4.31
CA PHE A 195 -23.95 -9.44 -3.71
C PHE A 195 -23.79 -7.98 -4.13
N TYR A 196 -22.60 -7.57 -4.57
CA TYR A 196 -22.24 -6.20 -4.94
C TYR A 196 -22.16 -6.00 -6.46
N VAL A 197 -22.39 -7.05 -7.25
CA VAL A 197 -22.45 -6.97 -8.71
C VAL A 197 -23.92 -6.89 -9.12
N PRO A 198 -24.29 -5.99 -10.05
CA PRO A 198 -25.65 -5.93 -10.60
C PRO A 198 -26.17 -7.31 -11.05
N PRO A 199 -27.45 -7.64 -10.82
CA PRO A 199 -28.01 -8.96 -11.14
C PRO A 199 -27.83 -9.36 -12.60
N ASP A 200 -27.82 -8.40 -13.52
CA ASP A 200 -27.66 -8.63 -14.96
C ASP A 200 -26.22 -8.99 -15.38
N LEU A 201 -25.26 -8.87 -14.47
CA LEU A 201 -23.85 -9.25 -14.63
C LEU A 201 -23.51 -10.56 -13.88
N ASN A 202 -24.42 -11.10 -13.09
CA ASN A 202 -24.30 -12.38 -12.38
C ASN A 202 -24.62 -13.57 -13.31
N VAL A 203 -23.99 -13.59 -14.48
CA VAL A 203 -24.16 -14.63 -15.51
C VAL A 203 -23.03 -15.67 -15.44
N PRO A 204 -23.30 -16.94 -15.80
CA PRO A 204 -22.24 -17.93 -15.96
C PRO A 204 -21.27 -17.48 -17.05
N LEU A 205 -19.98 -17.47 -16.72
CA LEU A 205 -18.94 -17.03 -17.63
C LEU A 205 -18.54 -18.17 -18.57
N GLN A 206 -18.02 -17.81 -19.74
CA GLN A 206 -17.49 -18.76 -20.74
C GLN A 206 -15.99 -18.53 -20.92
N ALA A 207 -15.20 -19.60 -20.88
CA ALA A 207 -13.77 -19.54 -21.15
C ALA A 207 -13.30 -20.73 -21.97
N HIS A 208 -12.91 -20.48 -23.21
CA HIS A 208 -12.46 -21.48 -24.17
C HIS A 208 -11.11 -21.11 -24.76
N ILE A 209 -10.25 -22.12 -24.94
CA ILE A 209 -9.12 -22.05 -25.86
C ILE A 209 -9.29 -23.16 -26.89
N LEU A 210 -9.33 -22.77 -28.16
CA LEU A 210 -9.64 -23.67 -29.28
C LEU A 210 -10.99 -24.36 -29.02
N ASN A 211 -11.01 -25.68 -28.78
CA ASN A 211 -12.22 -26.47 -28.53
C ASN A 211 -12.36 -26.92 -27.08
N TYR A 212 -11.65 -26.27 -26.15
CA TYR A 212 -11.57 -26.73 -24.77
C TYR A 212 -12.12 -25.72 -23.77
N ASP A 213 -13.00 -26.17 -22.87
CA ASP A 213 -13.62 -25.35 -21.84
C ASP A 213 -12.79 -25.34 -20.54
N PHE A 214 -12.39 -24.14 -20.13
CA PHE A 214 -11.61 -23.84 -18.93
C PHE A 214 -12.49 -23.57 -17.70
N MET A 215 -13.80 -23.44 -17.87
CA MET A 215 -14.75 -23.35 -16.75
C MET A 215 -15.04 -24.70 -16.10
N LEU A 216 -14.69 -25.81 -16.77
CA LEU A 216 -14.71 -27.14 -16.17
C LEU A 216 -13.76 -27.23 -14.97
N ARG A 217 -14.18 -28.00 -13.95
CA ARG A 217 -13.36 -28.27 -12.76
C ARG A 217 -12.01 -28.88 -13.16
N GLY A 218 -10.96 -28.51 -12.41
CA GLY A 218 -9.57 -28.92 -12.65
C GLY A 218 -9.40 -30.43 -12.84
N PHE A 219 -10.03 -31.26 -12.01
CA PHE A 219 -9.95 -32.71 -12.14
C PHE A 219 -11.22 -33.34 -12.71
N LYS A 220 -11.11 -33.93 -13.90
CA LYS A 220 -12.08 -34.87 -14.46
C LYS A 220 -11.28 -36.07 -14.98
N LEU A 221 -11.57 -37.27 -14.49
CA LEU A 221 -10.77 -38.49 -14.78
C LEU A 221 -10.59 -38.74 -16.27
N ASN A 222 -11.59 -38.42 -17.10
CA ASN A 222 -11.57 -38.64 -18.55
C ASN A 222 -10.90 -37.50 -19.35
N ASP A 223 -10.46 -36.43 -18.69
CA ASP A 223 -10.00 -35.20 -19.36
C ASP A 223 -8.95 -34.45 -18.51
N ALA A 224 -7.99 -35.17 -17.95
CA ALA A 224 -6.96 -34.60 -17.07
C ALA A 224 -5.75 -34.01 -17.84
N LYS A 225 -5.62 -34.28 -19.15
CA LYS A 225 -4.41 -33.97 -19.93
C LYS A 225 -4.06 -32.49 -19.89
N ILE A 226 -5.02 -31.60 -20.12
CA ILE A 226 -4.75 -30.15 -20.15
C ILE A 226 -4.46 -29.61 -18.75
N THR A 227 -5.20 -30.06 -17.74
CA THR A 227 -4.90 -29.75 -16.33
C THR A 227 -3.47 -30.15 -15.96
N LEU A 228 -3.04 -31.35 -16.35
CA LEU A 228 -1.68 -31.83 -16.11
C LEU A 228 -0.63 -30.99 -16.85
N ILE A 229 -0.89 -30.59 -18.09
CA ILE A 229 0.01 -29.71 -18.85
C ILE A 229 0.15 -28.35 -18.15
N ILE A 230 -0.95 -27.75 -17.69
CA ILE A 230 -0.92 -26.46 -17.00
C ILE A 230 -0.14 -26.56 -15.69
N ILE A 231 -0.42 -27.58 -14.88
CA ILE A 231 0.28 -27.83 -13.61
C ILE A 231 1.77 -28.11 -13.86
N ALA A 232 2.09 -29.00 -14.80
CA ALA A 232 3.48 -29.32 -15.14
C ALA A 232 4.24 -28.09 -15.65
N THR A 233 3.60 -27.24 -16.45
CA THR A 233 4.19 -25.98 -16.91
C THR A 233 4.47 -25.05 -15.74
N ALA A 234 3.50 -24.84 -14.85
CA ALA A 234 3.67 -23.99 -13.67
C ALA A 234 4.81 -24.49 -12.76
N ILE A 235 4.85 -25.80 -12.47
CA ILE A 235 5.92 -26.42 -11.67
C ILE A 235 7.27 -26.26 -12.35
N THR A 236 7.36 -26.55 -13.65
CA THR A 236 8.62 -26.48 -14.40
C THR A 236 9.20 -25.07 -14.42
N VAL A 237 8.35 -24.07 -14.69
CA VAL A 237 8.73 -22.65 -14.69
C VAL A 237 9.27 -22.24 -13.33
N GLU A 238 8.65 -22.69 -12.25
CA GLU A 238 9.04 -22.29 -10.92
C GLU A 238 10.30 -23.01 -10.43
N VAL A 239 10.49 -24.28 -10.81
CA VAL A 239 11.76 -24.99 -10.65
C VAL A 239 12.88 -24.22 -11.38
N LEU A 240 12.64 -23.76 -12.61
CA LEU A 240 13.60 -22.94 -13.36
C LEU A 240 13.93 -21.64 -12.62
N ARG A 241 12.93 -20.92 -12.09
CA ARG A 241 13.15 -19.69 -11.30
C ARG A 241 14.02 -19.94 -10.08
N ASN A 242 13.78 -21.03 -9.35
CA ASN A 242 14.59 -21.38 -8.19
C ASN A 242 16.03 -21.79 -8.57
N ILE A 243 16.22 -22.51 -9.69
CA ILE A 243 17.56 -22.80 -10.22
C ILE A 243 18.27 -21.50 -10.58
N LEU A 244 17.61 -20.57 -11.27
CA LEU A 244 18.16 -19.25 -11.59
C LEU A 244 18.61 -18.52 -10.33
N LYS A 245 17.80 -18.52 -9.26
CA LYS A 245 18.17 -17.94 -7.98
C LYS A 245 19.49 -18.51 -7.43
N VAL A 246 19.63 -19.83 -7.41
CA VAL A 246 20.87 -20.50 -6.97
C VAL A 246 22.05 -20.10 -7.85
N VAL A 247 21.86 -20.07 -9.17
CA VAL A 247 22.90 -19.69 -10.14
C VAL A 247 23.37 -18.24 -9.91
N TYR A 248 22.43 -17.29 -9.81
CA TYR A 248 22.75 -15.88 -9.59
C TYR A 248 23.39 -15.64 -8.22
N SER A 249 22.87 -16.26 -7.15
CA SER A 249 23.47 -16.17 -5.82
C SER A 249 24.88 -16.78 -5.79
N SER A 250 25.09 -17.93 -6.43
CA SER A 250 26.41 -18.55 -6.55
C SER A 250 27.39 -17.64 -7.29
N ARG A 251 26.96 -17.01 -8.39
CA ARG A 251 27.77 -16.03 -9.12
C ARG A 251 28.17 -14.85 -8.22
N LYS A 252 27.24 -14.30 -7.45
CA LYS A 252 27.49 -13.21 -6.50
C LYS A 252 28.52 -13.60 -5.43
N TYR A 253 28.38 -14.79 -4.83
CA TYR A 253 29.35 -15.28 -3.84
C TYR A 253 30.74 -15.47 -4.48
N TYR A 254 30.79 -16.09 -5.66
CA TYR A 254 32.04 -16.30 -6.38
C TYR A 254 32.74 -14.97 -6.73
N THR A 255 32.01 -13.97 -7.23
CA THR A 255 32.58 -12.64 -7.51
C THR A 255 33.04 -11.94 -6.25
N SER A 256 32.27 -12.02 -5.15
CA SER A 256 32.68 -11.41 -3.88
C SER A 256 33.98 -12.00 -3.30
N TRP A 257 34.21 -13.30 -3.51
CA TRP A 257 35.46 -13.95 -3.10
C TRP A 257 36.63 -13.63 -4.01
N LEU A 258 36.39 -13.46 -5.32
CA LEU A 258 37.40 -12.96 -6.24
C LEU A 258 37.89 -11.54 -5.86
N GLU A 259 36.98 -10.68 -5.39
CA GLU A 259 37.29 -9.31 -4.97
C GLU A 259 38.02 -9.25 -3.62
N THR A 260 37.69 -10.13 -2.69
CA THR A 260 38.24 -10.11 -1.32
C THR A 260 39.52 -10.92 -1.15
N GLU A 261 39.70 -12.01 -1.90
CA GLU A 261 40.86 -12.91 -1.79
C GLU A 261 41.37 -13.35 -3.17
N PRO A 262 41.97 -12.45 -3.98
CA PRO A 262 42.38 -12.76 -5.36
C PRO A 262 43.45 -13.87 -5.44
N GLN A 263 44.26 -14.05 -4.39
CA GLN A 263 45.29 -15.09 -4.31
C GLN A 263 44.72 -16.52 -4.24
N ASN A 264 43.46 -16.69 -3.81
CA ASN A 264 42.79 -17.99 -3.70
C ASN A 264 42.24 -18.52 -5.04
N ASN A 265 42.54 -17.88 -6.18
CA ASN A 265 42.09 -18.28 -7.52
C ASN A 265 43.24 -18.48 -8.53
N ALA A 266 44.47 -18.67 -8.05
CA ALA A 266 45.67 -18.74 -8.87
C ALA A 266 45.79 -20.03 -9.69
N THR A 267 45.19 -21.13 -9.24
CA THR A 267 45.17 -22.43 -9.95
C THR A 267 43.76 -22.88 -10.32
N ASP A 268 43.63 -23.64 -11.42
CA ASP A 268 42.34 -24.16 -11.89
C ASP A 268 41.64 -25.04 -10.85
N ARG A 269 42.40 -25.77 -10.03
CA ARG A 269 41.88 -26.58 -8.93
C ARG A 269 41.22 -25.73 -7.84
N GLN A 270 41.82 -24.59 -7.50
CA GLN A 270 41.25 -23.65 -6.53
C GLN A 270 40.01 -22.95 -7.07
N ARG A 271 40.01 -22.54 -8.35
CA ARG A 271 38.84 -21.98 -9.03
C ARG A 271 37.65 -22.93 -8.99
N TYR A 272 37.88 -24.20 -9.34
CA TYR A 272 36.85 -25.23 -9.30
C TYR A 272 36.31 -25.46 -7.87
N GLN A 273 37.19 -25.48 -6.86
CA GLN A 273 36.78 -25.59 -5.46
C GLN A 273 35.95 -24.40 -5.00
N ASN A 274 36.32 -23.18 -5.40
CA ASN A 274 35.59 -21.96 -5.07
C ASN A 274 34.21 -21.90 -5.74
N ILE A 275 34.10 -22.32 -7.01
CA ILE A 275 32.80 -22.50 -7.69
C ILE A 275 31.93 -23.51 -6.95
N LYS A 276 32.51 -24.66 -6.56
CA LYS A 276 31.75 -25.69 -5.83
C LYS A 276 31.30 -25.19 -4.45
N LYS A 277 32.14 -24.41 -3.76
CA LYS A 277 31.85 -23.83 -2.45
C LYS A 277 30.79 -22.72 -2.55
N SER A 278 30.83 -21.88 -3.59
CA SER A 278 29.83 -20.83 -3.83
C SER A 278 28.46 -21.42 -4.16
N ILE A 279 28.41 -22.48 -4.97
CA ILE A 279 27.16 -23.22 -5.26
C ILE A 279 26.60 -23.82 -3.97
N ARG A 280 27.43 -24.44 -3.13
CA ARG A 280 26.97 -25.04 -1.86
C ARG A 280 26.39 -24.00 -0.91
N LEU A 281 27.03 -22.83 -0.79
CA LEU A 281 26.50 -21.74 0.04
C LEU A 281 25.19 -21.19 -0.52
N ALA A 282 25.13 -20.94 -1.83
CA ALA A 282 23.90 -20.47 -2.49
C ALA A 282 22.75 -21.47 -2.33
N PHE A 283 23.03 -22.76 -2.43
CA PHE A 283 22.04 -23.82 -2.22
C PHE A 283 21.60 -23.91 -0.75
N ALA A 284 22.54 -23.88 0.19
CA ALA A 284 22.23 -23.90 1.63
C ALA A 284 21.34 -22.72 2.04
N GLU A 285 21.60 -21.54 1.48
CA GLU A 285 20.77 -20.35 1.71
C GLU A 285 19.38 -20.46 1.06
N SER A 286 19.28 -21.08 -0.12
CA SER A 286 18.02 -21.21 -0.84
C SER A 286 17.17 -22.39 -0.35
N LYS A 287 17.72 -23.30 0.47
CA LYS A 287 17.08 -24.56 0.87
C LYS A 287 15.72 -24.33 1.56
N ASP A 288 15.66 -23.41 2.51
CA ASP A 288 14.41 -23.14 3.24
C ASP A 288 13.37 -22.50 2.32
N ASP A 289 13.80 -21.66 1.39
CA ASP A 289 12.94 -21.10 0.35
C ASP A 289 12.40 -22.19 -0.58
N PHE A 290 13.21 -23.19 -0.95
CA PHE A 290 12.75 -24.36 -1.73
C PHE A 290 11.67 -25.15 -0.99
N VAL A 291 11.86 -25.40 0.31
CA VAL A 291 10.88 -26.15 1.11
C VAL A 291 9.57 -25.38 1.22
N ARG A 292 9.63 -24.10 1.60
CA ARG A 292 8.46 -23.20 1.66
C ARG A 292 7.74 -23.14 0.32
N PHE A 293 8.51 -23.03 -0.75
CA PHE A 293 8.00 -23.00 -2.11
C PHE A 293 7.24 -24.29 -2.46
N ILE A 294 7.86 -25.46 -2.26
CA ILE A 294 7.23 -26.75 -2.53
C ILE A 294 5.94 -26.89 -1.71
N SER A 295 5.99 -26.62 -0.41
CA SER A 295 4.83 -26.70 0.49
C SER A 295 3.69 -25.77 0.04
N PHE A 296 4.01 -24.51 -0.30
CA PHE A 296 3.04 -23.54 -0.77
C PHE A 296 2.40 -23.97 -2.09
N THR A 297 3.21 -24.34 -3.08
CA THR A 297 2.73 -24.75 -4.39
C THR A 297 1.93 -26.04 -4.33
N THR A 298 2.32 -27.01 -3.50
CA THR A 298 1.52 -28.23 -3.28
C THR A 298 0.15 -27.89 -2.69
N ALA A 299 0.10 -27.07 -1.64
CA ALA A 299 -1.18 -26.65 -1.04
C ALA A 299 -2.05 -25.90 -2.05
N LEU A 300 -1.45 -24.99 -2.81
CA LEU A 300 -2.12 -24.19 -3.81
C LEU A 300 -2.66 -25.07 -4.96
N ILE A 301 -1.87 -26.01 -5.48
CA ILE A 301 -2.32 -26.97 -6.49
C ILE A 301 -3.51 -27.80 -5.97
N ILE A 302 -3.45 -28.31 -4.74
CA ILE A 302 -4.56 -29.09 -4.14
C ILE A 302 -5.85 -28.25 -4.12
N VAL A 303 -5.75 -26.99 -3.69
CA VAL A 303 -6.88 -26.06 -3.66
C VAL A 303 -7.39 -25.80 -5.09
N PHE A 304 -6.52 -25.45 -6.03
CA PHE A 304 -6.92 -25.07 -7.39
C PHE A 304 -7.36 -26.24 -8.28
N ILE A 305 -6.98 -27.48 -7.97
CA ILE A 305 -7.52 -28.68 -8.63
C ILE A 305 -9.04 -28.80 -8.42
N MET A 306 -9.56 -28.30 -7.30
CA MET A 306 -10.99 -28.28 -6.97
C MET A 306 -11.76 -27.16 -7.68
N PHE A 307 -11.06 -26.17 -8.23
CA PHE A 307 -11.62 -25.00 -8.90
C PHE A 307 -11.58 -25.13 -10.44
N PRO A 308 -12.21 -24.20 -11.20
CA PRO A 308 -12.12 -24.18 -12.65
C PRO A 308 -10.68 -24.08 -13.18
N ARG A 309 -10.40 -24.76 -14.30
CA ARG A 309 -9.08 -24.77 -14.97
C ARG A 309 -8.59 -23.39 -15.36
N LEU A 310 -9.49 -22.43 -15.56
CA LEU A 310 -9.16 -21.02 -15.81
C LEU A 310 -8.27 -20.43 -14.71
N LYS A 311 -8.48 -20.83 -13.44
CA LYS A 311 -7.63 -20.39 -12.31
C LYS A 311 -6.25 -21.03 -12.33
N LEU A 312 -6.14 -22.28 -12.81
CA LEU A 312 -4.84 -22.92 -13.03
C LEU A 312 -4.09 -22.23 -14.17
N LEU A 313 -4.80 -21.80 -15.22
CA LEU A 313 -4.21 -21.04 -16.33
C LEU A 313 -3.66 -19.69 -15.86
N SER A 314 -4.38 -18.96 -15.00
CA SER A 314 -3.85 -17.71 -14.42
C SER A 314 -2.62 -17.96 -13.56
N MET A 315 -2.59 -19.03 -12.76
CA MET A 315 -1.39 -19.42 -12.00
C MET A 315 -0.19 -19.69 -12.91
N ALA A 316 -0.37 -20.46 -13.99
CA ALA A 316 0.70 -20.74 -14.94
C ALA A 316 1.18 -19.45 -15.65
N THR A 317 0.24 -18.60 -16.06
CA THR A 317 0.53 -17.30 -16.68
C THR A 317 1.32 -16.38 -15.73
N ALA A 318 0.94 -16.34 -14.44
CA ALA A 318 1.65 -15.58 -13.43
C ALA A 318 3.09 -16.09 -13.24
N SER A 319 3.27 -17.41 -13.20
CA SER A 319 4.57 -18.05 -13.06
C SER A 319 5.50 -17.73 -14.24
N ILE A 320 4.99 -17.85 -15.48
CA ILE A 320 5.73 -17.51 -16.70
C ILE A 320 6.11 -16.03 -16.71
N THR A 321 5.16 -15.15 -16.38
CA THR A 321 5.38 -13.70 -16.31
C THR A 321 6.51 -13.39 -15.32
N LEU A 322 6.47 -13.97 -14.12
CA LEU A 322 7.51 -13.79 -13.12
C LEU A 322 8.88 -14.29 -13.58
N LEU A 323 8.95 -15.43 -14.27
CA LEU A 323 10.19 -15.92 -14.87
C LEU A 323 10.77 -14.92 -15.88
N VAL A 324 9.93 -14.36 -16.75
CA VAL A 324 10.37 -13.32 -17.71
C VAL A 324 10.95 -12.11 -16.97
N PHE A 325 10.28 -11.63 -15.92
CA PHE A 325 10.81 -10.53 -15.11
C PHE A 325 12.10 -10.88 -14.37
N ASP A 326 12.25 -12.12 -13.89
CA ASP A 326 13.47 -12.57 -13.20
C ASP A 326 14.67 -12.67 -14.16
N LEU A 327 14.41 -12.95 -15.45
CA LEU A 327 15.43 -12.89 -16.50
C LEU A 327 15.82 -11.46 -16.86
N ILE A 328 14.85 -10.53 -16.95
CA ILE A 328 15.10 -9.12 -17.27
C ILE A 328 15.75 -8.38 -16.09
N PHE A 329 15.32 -8.67 -14.86
CA PHE A 329 15.75 -7.99 -13.64
C PHE A 329 16.30 -8.99 -12.61
N PRO A 330 17.52 -9.55 -12.82
CA PRO A 330 18.10 -10.59 -11.96
C PRO A 330 18.36 -10.11 -10.51
N VAL A 331 18.42 -8.79 -10.29
CA VAL A 331 18.52 -8.18 -8.95
C VAL A 331 17.35 -8.61 -8.04
N ARG A 332 16.18 -8.93 -8.62
CA ARG A 332 15.02 -9.46 -7.87
C ARG A 332 15.31 -10.79 -7.19
N LEU A 333 16.10 -11.65 -7.83
CA LEU A 333 16.45 -12.98 -7.30
C LEU A 333 17.46 -12.89 -6.14
N LEU A 334 18.25 -11.82 -6.10
CA LEU A 334 19.39 -11.64 -5.19
C LEU A 334 19.04 -10.89 -3.88
N THR A 335 17.81 -10.40 -3.74
CA THR A 335 17.42 -9.56 -2.60
C THR A 335 16.76 -10.42 -1.52
N ARG A 336 17.44 -10.57 -0.38
CA ARG A 336 16.99 -11.33 0.80
C ARG A 336 15.83 -10.65 1.54
N GLU A 337 15.78 -9.32 1.50
CA GLU A 337 14.76 -8.48 2.16
C GLU A 337 13.44 -8.44 1.38
N ARG A 338 12.97 -9.59 0.90
CA ARG A 338 11.61 -9.66 0.41
C ARG A 338 10.72 -9.42 1.63
N ASN A 339 9.96 -8.32 1.62
CA ASN A 339 8.74 -8.23 2.42
C ASN A 339 8.05 -9.58 2.23
N ARG A 340 7.97 -10.40 3.28
CA ARG A 340 7.33 -11.70 3.19
C ARG A 340 5.93 -11.44 2.63
N ASP A 341 5.66 -12.01 1.46
CA ASP A 341 4.38 -11.89 0.77
C ASP A 341 3.27 -12.18 1.81
N LEU A 342 2.22 -11.36 1.87
CA LEU A 342 1.31 -11.36 3.03
C LEU A 342 0.57 -12.70 3.15
N ILE A 343 0.34 -13.35 2.00
CA ILE A 343 -0.19 -14.71 1.88
C ILE A 343 0.80 -15.72 2.48
N SER A 344 2.10 -15.57 2.22
CA SER A 344 3.14 -16.41 2.82
C SER A 344 3.19 -16.22 4.33
N ILE A 345 3.06 -14.99 4.85
CA ILE A 345 2.99 -14.73 6.31
C ILE A 345 1.77 -15.40 6.93
N ILE A 346 0.60 -15.28 6.29
CA ILE A 346 -0.66 -15.88 6.77
C ILE A 346 -0.55 -17.41 6.78
N LEU A 347 0.04 -18.01 5.74
CA LEU A 347 0.23 -19.46 5.65
C LEU A 347 1.31 -19.97 6.61
N GLU A 348 2.44 -19.28 6.75
CA GLU A 348 3.49 -19.57 7.76
C GLU A 348 2.85 -19.57 9.17
N LYS A 349 2.03 -18.55 9.46
CA LYS A 349 1.35 -18.41 10.77
C LYS A 349 0.22 -19.42 11.01
N THR A 350 -0.49 -19.86 9.97
CA THR A 350 -1.60 -20.83 10.09
C THR A 350 -1.12 -22.28 10.05
N LEU A 351 -0.12 -22.59 9.23
CA LEU A 351 0.45 -23.92 9.07
C LEU A 351 1.62 -24.20 10.02
N LYS A 352 2.10 -23.19 10.77
CA LYS A 352 3.29 -23.28 11.65
C LYS A 352 4.55 -23.81 10.94
N ILE A 353 4.64 -23.56 9.65
CA ILE A 353 5.88 -23.64 8.85
C ILE A 353 6.56 -22.28 9.00
#